data_AF-A0A9D9IUP7-F1
#
_entry.id   AF-A0A9D9IUP7-F1
#
_cell.length_a   1.000
_cell.length_b   1.000
_cell.length_c   1.000
_cell.angle_alpha   90.00
_cell.angle_beta   90.00
_cell.angle_gamma   90.00
#
_symmetry.space_group_name_H-M   'P 1'
#
loop_
_entity.id
_entity.type
_entity.pdbx_description
1 polymer ?
#
loop_
_entity_poly.entity_id
_entity_poly.type
_entity_poly.pdbx_seq_one_letter_code
_entity_poly.pdbx_strand_id
1 'polypeptide(L)'
;MKEFQQRSEPERNAAAAVDTLLWQQAGTAIGKNSFVIEADAVTFRNGSRVYVNSTTNFISVNGDRGVVQISPSTFFSGPNGVGGITVDGTVSGLDVGVDKKGVTHVHMSITGIGISAQIDISLYPGSNDAYAVVSPNFNSQTIRLEGKIVPYEQSRTYEGMSL
;
A
#
# COMPACT_ATOMS: atom_id res chain seq x y z
N MET A 1 -28.78 -2.27 21.14
CA MET A 1 -28.66 -2.27 19.68
C MET A 1 -28.11 -0.91 19.28
N LYS A 2 -26.91 -0.81 18.71
CA LYS A 2 -26.33 0.49 18.30
C LYS A 2 -26.99 0.89 16.97
N GLU A 3 -27.70 2.01 16.98
CA GLU A 3 -28.26 2.63 15.79
C GLU A 3 -27.13 2.91 14.80
N PHE A 4 -27.20 2.28 13.61
CA PHE A 4 -26.49 2.77 12.43
C PHE A 4 -27.14 4.10 12.05
N GLN A 5 -26.72 5.20 12.69
CA GLN A 5 -27.10 6.53 12.26
C GLN A 5 -26.60 6.71 10.83
N GLN A 6 -27.54 6.72 9.88
CA GLN A 6 -27.26 7.12 8.51
C GLN A 6 -26.71 8.54 8.55
N ARG A 7 -25.46 8.71 8.10
CA ARG A 7 -24.85 10.04 7.89
C ARG A 7 -25.86 10.93 7.16
N SER A 8 -26.05 12.14 7.66
CA SER A 8 -26.89 13.14 7.03
C SER A 8 -26.38 13.47 5.62
N GLU A 9 -27.26 13.92 4.73
CA GLU A 9 -26.90 14.30 3.36
C GLU A 9 -25.71 15.28 3.27
N PRO A 10 -25.61 16.36 4.08
CA PRO A 10 -24.41 17.21 4.08
C PRO A 10 -23.14 16.47 4.50
N GLU A 11 -23.19 15.55 5.46
CA GLU A 11 -22.02 14.76 5.89
C GLU A 11 -21.55 13.80 4.79
N ARG A 12 -22.48 13.21 4.02
CA ARG A 12 -22.13 12.35 2.88
C ARG A 12 -21.48 13.16 1.75
N ASN A 13 -22.01 14.33 1.44
CA ASN A 13 -21.45 15.21 0.42
C ASN A 13 -20.05 15.71 0.83
N ALA A 14 -19.87 16.05 2.10
CA ALA A 14 -18.56 16.41 2.63
C ALA A 14 -17.56 15.25 2.54
N ALA A 15 -17.97 14.02 2.91
CA ALA A 15 -17.12 12.84 2.79
C ALA A 15 -16.72 12.56 1.33
N ALA A 16 -17.66 12.61 0.40
CA ALA A 16 -17.37 12.39 -1.02
C ALA A 16 -16.41 13.45 -1.62
N ALA A 17 -16.53 14.71 -1.17
CA ALA A 17 -15.61 15.76 -1.57
C ALA A 17 -14.19 15.51 -1.04
N VAL A 18 -14.07 15.03 0.20
CA VAL A 18 -12.78 14.63 0.79
C VAL A 18 -12.19 13.43 0.06
N ASP A 19 -12.97 12.39 -0.21
CA ASP A 19 -12.50 11.19 -0.92
C ASP A 19 -12.00 11.53 -2.33
N THR A 20 -12.69 12.45 -3.02
CA THR A 20 -12.26 12.96 -4.33
C THR A 20 -10.92 13.69 -4.24
N LEU A 21 -10.72 14.53 -3.22
CA LEU A 21 -9.46 15.22 -2.99
C LEU A 21 -8.32 14.23 -2.70
N LEU A 22 -8.56 13.24 -1.83
CA LEU A 22 -7.58 12.21 -1.49
C LEU A 22 -7.22 11.35 -2.70
N TRP A 23 -8.19 11.01 -3.55
CA TRP A 23 -7.95 10.31 -4.81
C TRP A 23 -7.07 11.11 -5.77
N GLN A 24 -7.34 12.42 -5.93
CA GLN A 24 -6.50 13.30 -6.76
C GLN A 24 -5.07 13.42 -6.21
N GLN A 25 -4.92 13.50 -4.89
CA GLN A 25 -3.62 13.51 -4.22
C GLN A 25 -2.87 12.20 -4.45
N ALA A 26 -3.54 11.06 -4.29
CA ALA A 26 -2.96 9.74 -4.56
C ALA A 26 -2.52 9.60 -6.03
N GLY A 27 -3.37 9.99 -6.99
CA GLY A 27 -3.00 9.97 -8.41
C GLY A 27 -1.82 10.88 -8.73
N THR A 28 -1.77 12.08 -8.14
CA THR A 28 -0.63 13.00 -8.28
C THR A 28 0.65 12.42 -7.67
N ALA A 29 0.55 11.77 -6.51
CA ALA A 29 1.66 11.14 -5.82
C ALA A 29 2.24 9.97 -6.64
N ILE A 30 1.37 9.14 -7.22
CA ILE A 30 1.76 8.08 -8.18
C ILE A 30 2.48 8.69 -9.39
N GLY A 31 1.89 9.71 -10.02
CA GLY A 31 2.49 10.36 -11.20
C GLY A 31 3.83 11.06 -10.93
N LYS A 32 4.15 11.34 -9.67
CA LYS A 32 5.43 11.92 -9.22
C LYS A 32 6.40 10.87 -8.68
N ASN A 33 6.03 9.58 -8.67
CA ASN A 33 6.79 8.52 -7.99
C ASN A 33 7.12 8.90 -6.53
N SER A 34 6.15 9.47 -5.80
CA SER A 34 6.37 9.97 -4.44
C SER A 34 5.15 9.68 -3.58
N PHE A 35 5.02 8.43 -3.15
CA PHE A 35 3.86 7.94 -2.40
C PHE A 35 4.22 6.86 -1.37
N VAL A 36 3.31 6.67 -0.41
CA VAL A 36 3.32 5.53 0.52
C VAL A 36 1.96 4.85 0.48
N ILE A 37 1.96 3.51 0.47
CA ILE A 37 0.81 2.69 0.77
C ILE A 37 0.88 2.31 2.24
N GLU A 38 0.02 2.92 3.05
CA GLU A 38 -0.11 2.62 4.47
C GLU A 38 -1.08 1.45 4.62
N ALA A 39 -0.58 0.30 5.08
CA ALA A 39 -1.41 -0.92 5.18
C ALA A 39 -2.32 -0.89 6.40
N ASP A 40 -3.58 -1.28 6.17
CA ASP A 40 -4.54 -1.62 7.21
C ASP A 40 -4.66 -3.15 7.39
N ALA A 41 -4.46 -3.91 6.30
CA ALA A 41 -4.53 -5.35 6.32
C ALA A 41 -3.54 -6.01 5.36
N VAL A 42 -3.14 -7.23 5.70
CA VAL A 42 -2.31 -8.11 4.87
C VAL A 42 -3.03 -9.43 4.69
N THR A 43 -3.12 -9.91 3.45
CA THR A 43 -3.64 -11.22 3.08
C THR A 43 -2.53 -12.07 2.49
N PHE A 44 -2.29 -13.24 3.08
CA PHE A 44 -1.28 -14.18 2.63
C PHE A 44 -1.83 -15.15 1.58
N ARG A 45 -0.92 -15.85 0.89
CA ARG A 45 -1.24 -16.85 -0.15
C ARG A 45 -2.23 -17.93 0.31
N ASN A 46 -2.23 -18.29 1.59
CA ASN A 46 -3.16 -19.27 2.15
C ASN A 46 -4.58 -18.71 2.41
N GLY A 47 -4.84 -17.45 2.04
CA GLY A 47 -6.11 -16.75 2.27
C GLY A 47 -6.26 -16.15 3.66
N SER A 48 -5.30 -16.33 4.56
CA SER A 48 -5.34 -15.73 5.90
C SER A 48 -5.17 -14.21 5.79
N ARG A 49 -6.11 -13.47 6.40
CA ARG A 49 -6.10 -12.02 6.47
C ARG A 49 -5.82 -11.59 7.90
N VAL A 50 -4.89 -10.66 8.08
CA VAL A 50 -4.56 -10.04 9.36
C VAL A 50 -4.64 -8.53 9.25
N TYR A 51 -5.15 -7.87 10.29
CA TYR A 51 -5.04 -6.42 10.41
C TYR A 51 -3.65 -6.05 10.92
N VAL A 52 -3.11 -4.96 10.42
CA VAL A 52 -1.72 -4.57 10.67
C VAL A 52 -1.59 -3.11 11.04
N ASN A 53 -0.43 -2.74 11.53
CA ASN A 53 -0.06 -1.35 11.75
C ASN A 53 0.79 -0.87 10.56
N SER A 54 0.46 0.32 10.03
CA SER A 54 1.11 0.88 8.85
C SER A 54 2.59 1.19 9.07
N THR A 55 3.03 1.56 10.28
CA THR A 55 4.45 1.84 10.61
C THR A 55 5.38 0.67 10.27
N THR A 56 4.91 -0.57 10.38
CA THR A 56 5.71 -1.78 10.05
C THR A 56 5.17 -2.57 8.86
N ASN A 57 4.16 -2.04 8.18
CA ASN A 57 3.51 -2.67 7.02
C ASN A 57 3.16 -1.59 6.00
N PHE A 58 4.07 -1.36 5.04
CA PHE A 58 3.90 -0.33 4.04
C PHE A 58 4.72 -0.60 2.78
N ILE A 59 4.36 0.12 1.71
CA ILE A 59 5.18 0.21 0.49
C ILE A 59 5.43 1.70 0.25
N SER A 60 6.68 2.13 0.14
CA SER A 60 7.03 3.52 -0.18
C SER A 60 7.80 3.62 -1.48
N VAL A 61 7.58 4.71 -2.20
CA VAL A 61 8.30 5.09 -3.41
C VAL A 61 8.60 6.58 -3.31
N ASN A 62 9.87 6.95 -3.48
CA ASN A 62 10.31 8.34 -3.56
C ASN A 62 11.41 8.48 -4.61
N GLY A 63 11.02 8.98 -5.78
CA GLY A 63 11.87 9.03 -6.96
C GLY A 63 12.22 7.62 -7.43
N ASP A 64 13.50 7.31 -7.34
CA ASP A 64 14.13 6.04 -7.73
C ASP A 64 14.35 5.10 -6.54
N ARG A 65 14.07 5.50 -5.30
CA ARG A 65 14.12 4.62 -4.14
C ARG A 65 12.74 4.09 -3.79
N GLY A 66 12.66 2.82 -3.40
CA GLY A 66 11.45 2.21 -2.89
C GLY A 66 11.73 1.23 -1.76
N VAL A 67 10.75 1.12 -0.85
CA VAL A 67 10.80 0.23 0.30
C VAL A 67 9.52 -0.58 0.38
N VAL A 68 9.65 -1.90 0.55
CA VAL A 68 8.56 -2.79 0.97
C VAL A 68 8.90 -3.26 2.37
N GLN A 69 8.05 -2.96 3.34
CA GLN A 69 8.15 -3.45 4.70
C GLN A 69 6.85 -4.16 5.04
N ILE A 70 6.90 -5.44 5.39
CA ILE A 70 5.73 -6.22 5.80
C ILE A 70 6.14 -7.03 7.03
N SER A 71 5.77 -6.53 8.20
CA SER A 71 5.99 -7.19 9.49
C SER A 71 4.70 -7.10 10.32
N PRO A 72 3.77 -8.05 10.11
CA PRO A 72 2.53 -8.10 10.87
C PRO A 72 2.85 -8.54 12.30
N SER A 73 2.54 -7.69 13.28
CA SER A 73 2.89 -7.88 14.70
C SER A 73 2.28 -9.13 15.36
N THR A 74 1.26 -9.73 14.74
CA THR A 74 0.64 -10.99 15.18
C THR A 74 1.51 -12.22 14.92
N PHE A 75 2.58 -12.09 14.12
CA PHE A 75 3.57 -13.14 13.91
C PHE A 75 4.80 -12.89 14.79
N PHE A 76 4.64 -13.07 16.10
CA PHE A 76 5.80 -13.49 16.91
C PHE A 76 6.35 -14.76 16.27
N SER A 77 7.62 -14.74 15.85
CA SER A 77 8.43 -15.87 15.34
C SER A 77 7.79 -17.23 15.61
N GLY A 78 6.89 -17.65 14.73
CA GLY A 78 6.08 -18.84 14.89
C GLY A 78 6.51 -19.93 13.91
N PRO A 79 6.33 -21.21 14.23
CA PRO A 79 6.84 -22.38 13.48
C PRO A 79 6.39 -22.50 12.01
N ASN A 80 5.57 -21.56 11.51
CA ASN A 80 5.10 -21.51 10.12
C ASN A 80 5.94 -20.59 9.21
N GLY A 81 7.00 -19.93 9.72
CA GLY A 81 8.06 -19.34 8.90
C GLY A 81 7.66 -18.18 7.96
N VAL A 82 6.50 -17.54 8.18
CA VAL A 82 6.14 -16.29 7.49
C VAL A 82 6.94 -15.15 8.13
N GLY A 83 8.24 -15.12 7.82
CA GLY A 83 9.14 -14.04 8.20
C GLY A 83 8.71 -12.73 7.52
N GLY A 84 9.03 -11.60 8.16
CA GLY A 84 8.76 -10.31 7.57
C GLY A 84 9.46 -10.15 6.21
N ILE A 85 8.82 -9.41 5.29
CA ILE A 85 9.45 -9.00 4.03
C ILE A 85 9.99 -7.60 4.23
N THR A 86 11.29 -7.43 4.05
CA THR A 86 11.93 -6.12 3.90
C THR A 86 12.68 -6.10 2.59
N VAL A 87 12.30 -5.20 1.68
CA VAL A 87 13.07 -4.89 0.47
C VAL A 87 13.27 -3.38 0.47
N ASP A 88 14.52 -2.93 0.51
CA ASP A 88 14.89 -1.52 0.33
C ASP A 88 15.85 -1.44 -0.85
N GLY A 89 15.52 -0.62 -1.84
CA GLY A 89 16.33 -0.55 -3.04
C GLY A 89 15.77 0.37 -4.11
N THR A 90 16.15 0.08 -5.35
CA THR A 90 15.86 0.93 -6.51
C THR A 90 14.58 0.50 -7.21
N VAL A 91 13.71 1.47 -7.52
CA VAL A 91 12.49 1.31 -8.30
C VAL A 91 12.84 1.26 -9.79
N SER A 92 12.26 0.32 -10.51
CA SER A 92 12.45 0.15 -11.95
C SER A 92 11.18 -0.37 -12.62
N GLY A 93 11.09 -0.17 -13.94
CA GLY A 93 9.96 -0.70 -14.73
C GLY A 93 8.60 -0.13 -14.34
N LEU A 94 8.57 1.11 -13.84
CA LEU A 94 7.32 1.75 -13.44
C LEU A 94 6.44 2.01 -14.67
N ASP A 95 5.28 1.36 -14.68
CA ASP A 95 4.23 1.50 -15.68
C ASP A 95 2.91 1.86 -15.00
N VAL A 96 2.17 2.81 -15.56
CA VAL A 96 0.92 3.33 -15.00
C VAL A 96 -0.15 3.33 -16.08
N GLY A 97 -1.25 2.61 -15.82
CA GLY A 97 -2.40 2.53 -16.71
C GLY A 97 -3.70 2.75 -15.97
N VAL A 98 -4.71 3.29 -16.65
CA VAL A 98 -6.07 3.43 -16.11
C VAL A 98 -7.01 2.55 -16.92
N ASP A 99 -7.77 1.69 -16.25
CA ASP A 99 -8.72 0.81 -16.90
C ASP A 99 -10.03 1.53 -17.28
N LYS A 100 -10.93 0.82 -17.99
CA LYS A 100 -12.24 1.38 -18.39
C LYS A 100 -13.16 1.71 -17.22
N LYS A 101 -12.88 1.21 -16.03
CA LYS A 101 -13.64 1.45 -14.79
C LYS A 101 -13.03 2.60 -13.97
N GLY A 102 -11.92 3.19 -14.41
CA GLY A 102 -11.21 4.26 -13.72
C GLY A 102 -10.25 3.78 -12.63
N VAL A 103 -10.01 2.47 -12.52
CA VAL A 103 -9.00 1.93 -11.60
C VAL A 103 -7.61 2.26 -12.17
N THR A 104 -6.76 2.88 -11.36
CA THR A 104 -5.37 3.14 -11.74
C THR A 104 -4.52 1.95 -11.31
N HIS A 105 -3.88 1.31 -12.28
CA HIS A 105 -2.94 0.20 -12.09
C HIS A 105 -1.51 0.73 -12.19
N VAL A 106 -0.68 0.37 -11.22
CA VAL A 106 0.76 0.67 -11.23
C VAL A 106 1.51 -0.64 -11.14
N HIS A 107 2.45 -0.85 -12.05
CA HIS A 107 3.35 -1.99 -12.02
C HIS A 107 4.78 -1.47 -11.86
N MET A 108 5.57 -2.10 -10.97
CA MET A 108 6.98 -1.76 -10.80
C MET A 108 7.75 -2.92 -10.15
N SER A 109 9.08 -2.81 -10.17
CA SER A 109 9.98 -3.67 -9.41
C SER A 109 10.84 -2.85 -8.46
N ILE A 110 11.06 -3.37 -7.24
CA ILE A 110 12.02 -2.82 -6.28
C ILE A 110 13.14 -3.83 -6.09
N THR A 111 14.39 -3.40 -6.35
CA THR A 111 15.58 -4.26 -6.27
C THR A 111 16.54 -3.74 -5.22
N GLY A 112 16.72 -4.53 -4.14
CA GLY A 112 17.72 -4.30 -3.10
C GLY A 112 18.95 -5.18 -3.26
N ILE A 113 19.76 -5.28 -2.21
CA ILE A 113 20.98 -6.10 -2.20
C ILE A 113 20.60 -7.59 -2.10
N GLY A 114 20.65 -8.30 -3.22
CA GLY A 114 20.43 -9.76 -3.28
C GLY A 114 18.96 -10.21 -3.24
N ILE A 115 18.02 -9.28 -3.12
CA ILE A 115 16.57 -9.53 -3.09
C ILE A 115 15.84 -8.50 -3.97
N SER A 116 14.71 -8.90 -4.54
CA SER A 116 13.81 -7.98 -5.25
C SER A 116 12.35 -8.38 -5.07
N ALA A 117 11.44 -7.47 -5.36
CA ALA A 117 10.01 -7.73 -5.41
C ALA A 117 9.36 -7.01 -6.60
N GLN A 118 8.48 -7.72 -7.30
CA GLN A 118 7.53 -7.13 -8.23
C GLN A 118 6.30 -6.66 -7.44
N ILE A 119 5.77 -5.49 -7.81
CA ILE A 119 4.69 -4.83 -7.11
C ILE A 119 3.63 -4.40 -8.12
N ASP A 120 2.42 -4.89 -7.90
CA ASP A 120 1.23 -4.56 -8.69
C ASP A 120 0.21 -3.86 -7.80
N ILE A 121 -0.01 -2.56 -8.02
CA ILE A 121 -0.90 -1.70 -7.23
C ILE A 121 -2.18 -1.43 -8.01
N SER A 122 -3.30 -1.38 -7.32
CA SER A 122 -4.58 -0.88 -7.86
C SER A 122 -5.17 0.16 -6.92
N LEU A 123 -5.32 1.39 -7.41
CA LEU A 123 -6.00 2.51 -6.74
C LEU A 123 -7.45 2.59 -7.23
N TYR A 124 -8.39 2.57 -6.30
CA TYR A 124 -9.81 2.64 -6.62
C TYR A 124 -10.24 4.06 -7.02
N PRO A 125 -11.13 4.20 -8.03
CA PRO A 125 -11.60 5.50 -8.48
C PRO A 125 -12.39 6.22 -7.37
N GLY A 126 -12.06 7.50 -7.15
CA GLY A 126 -12.81 8.35 -6.23
C GLY A 126 -12.51 8.17 -4.75
N SER A 127 -11.55 7.33 -4.37
CA SER A 127 -10.97 7.28 -3.02
C SER A 127 -9.46 7.09 -3.09
N ASN A 128 -8.76 7.17 -1.94
CA ASN A 128 -7.36 6.79 -1.87
C ASN A 128 -7.14 5.34 -1.43
N ASP A 129 -8.20 4.53 -1.41
CA ASP A 129 -8.09 3.12 -1.08
C ASP A 129 -7.38 2.37 -2.21
N ALA A 130 -6.48 1.48 -1.84
CA ALA A 130 -5.74 0.68 -2.77
C ALA A 130 -5.43 -0.70 -2.20
N TYR A 131 -5.06 -1.60 -3.10
CA TYR A 131 -4.34 -2.80 -2.73
C TYR A 131 -3.08 -2.93 -3.59
N ALA A 132 -2.08 -3.58 -3.02
CA ALA A 132 -0.85 -3.94 -3.69
C ALA A 132 -0.63 -5.44 -3.55
N VAL A 133 -0.24 -6.09 -4.64
CA VAL A 133 0.25 -7.47 -4.65
C VAL A 133 1.76 -7.40 -4.74
N VAL A 134 2.43 -7.98 -3.75
CA VAL A 134 3.88 -8.04 -3.65
C VAL A 134 4.32 -9.47 -3.95
N SER A 135 5.15 -9.63 -4.98
CA SER A 135 5.72 -10.91 -5.40
C SER A 135 7.25 -10.85 -5.27
N PRO A 136 7.82 -11.28 -4.13
CA PRO A 136 9.26 -11.34 -3.92
C PRO A 136 9.92 -12.42 -4.78
N ASN A 137 11.20 -12.24 -5.13
CA ASN A 137 11.97 -13.21 -5.93
C ASN A 137 12.70 -14.28 -5.09
N PHE A 138 12.69 -14.15 -3.75
CA PHE A 138 13.44 -15.00 -2.83
C PHE A 138 12.58 -16.03 -2.10
N ASN A 139 11.25 -15.97 -2.25
CA ASN A 139 10.32 -17.00 -1.80
C ASN A 139 9.08 -17.02 -2.71
N SER A 140 8.25 -18.07 -2.60
CA SER A 140 7.01 -18.20 -3.38
C SER A 140 5.77 -17.63 -2.66
N GLN A 141 5.96 -16.74 -1.69
CA GLN A 141 4.89 -16.08 -0.95
C GLN A 141 4.52 -14.77 -1.64
N THR A 142 3.42 -14.80 -2.40
CA THR A 142 2.74 -13.58 -2.81
C THR A 142 1.92 -13.03 -1.65
N ILE A 143 2.06 -11.73 -1.37
CA ILE A 143 1.35 -11.05 -0.30
C ILE A 143 0.48 -9.95 -0.88
N ARG A 144 -0.78 -9.87 -0.46
CA ARG A 144 -1.67 -8.76 -0.80
C ARG A 144 -1.76 -7.81 0.40
N LEU A 145 -1.35 -6.57 0.19
CA LEU A 145 -1.42 -5.48 1.15
C LEU A 145 -2.60 -4.58 0.77
N GLU A 146 -3.44 -4.23 1.73
CA GLU A 146 -4.61 -3.36 1.52
C GLU A 146 -4.54 -2.18 2.47
N GLY A 147 -4.87 -1.00 1.97
CA GLY A 147 -4.82 0.22 2.75
C GLY A 147 -4.98 1.45 1.89
N LYS A 148 -4.26 2.51 2.20
CA LYS A 148 -4.43 3.83 1.59
C LYS A 148 -3.15 4.34 0.94
N ILE A 149 -3.27 4.94 -0.24
CA ILE A 149 -2.19 5.69 -0.87
C ILE A 149 -2.19 7.12 -0.37
N VAL A 150 -1.05 7.58 0.11
CA VAL A 150 -0.84 8.96 0.54
C VAL A 150 0.42 9.53 -0.13
N PRO A 151 0.48 10.85 -0.37
CA PRO A 151 1.72 11.50 -0.77
C PRO A 151 2.85 11.20 0.23
N TYR A 152 4.07 10.98 -0.27
CA TYR A 152 5.19 10.57 0.58
C TYR A 152 5.42 11.52 1.77
N GLU A 153 5.45 12.83 1.50
CA GLU A 153 5.63 13.91 2.50
C GLU A 153 4.50 14.01 3.54
N GLN A 154 3.35 13.35 3.31
CA GLN A 154 2.23 13.34 4.25
C GLN A 154 2.20 12.06 5.09
N SER A 155 3.03 11.08 4.76
CA SER A 155 3.05 9.79 5.46
C SER A 155 3.86 9.88 6.75
N ARG A 156 3.20 9.59 7.87
CA ARG A 156 3.87 9.47 9.18
C ARG A 156 4.47 8.09 9.42
N THR A 157 4.14 7.14 8.54
CA THR A 157 4.62 5.76 8.60
C THR A 157 6.12 5.65 8.33
N TYR A 158 6.66 6.48 7.43
CA TYR A 158 8.08 6.45 7.06
C TYR A 158 8.98 7.27 7.99
N GLU A 159 8.50 8.40 8.53
CA GLU A 159 9.29 9.26 9.43
C GLU A 159 9.77 8.54 10.71
N GLY A 160 9.05 7.51 11.16
CA GLY A 160 9.44 6.67 12.30
C GLY A 160 10.68 5.79 12.09
N MET A 161 11.24 5.75 10.87
CA MET A 161 12.43 4.95 10.53
C MET A 161 13.64 5.77 10.11
N SER A 162 13.63 7.11 10.30
CA SER A 162 14.87 7.89 10.22
C SER A 162 15.75 7.58 11.44
N LEU A 163 16.68 6.65 11.26
CA LEU A 163 17.91 6.54 12.06
C LEU A 163 19.05 7.24 11.31
#